data_AF-K2P037-F1
#
_entry.id   AF-K2P037-F1
#
_cell.length_a   1.000
_cell.length_b   1.000
_cell.length_c   1.000
_cell.angle_alpha   90.00
_cell.angle_beta   90.00
_cell.angle_gamma   90.00
#
_symmetry.space_group_name_H-M   'P 1'
#
loop_
_entity.id
_entity.type
_entity.pdbx_description
1 polymer ?
#
loop_
_entity_poly.entity_id
_entity_poly.type
_entity_poly.pdbx_seq_one_letter_code
_entity_poly.pdbx_strand_id
1 'polypeptide(L)'
;MTRKQKRLTIIAGAIGFLAIATGLTLYALRQQTSYFYMPADLEARPVAEGQRIRLGGLVEEGSIQRSDDTHVRFAVTDGEQSVTVKYAGILPDLFREGQGVVTEGAFDGAHVFVADSVLAKHDENYMPREVADSLKEKGVWQEN
;
A
#
# COMPACT_ATOMS: atom_id res chain seq x y z
N MET A 1 49.61 16.18 24.69
CA MET A 1 49.21 15.35 23.54
C MET A 1 50.26 15.43 22.44
N THR A 2 50.78 14.30 21.99
CA THR A 2 51.68 14.25 20.82
C THR A 2 50.88 14.46 19.52
N ARG A 3 51.55 14.89 18.42
CA ARG A 3 50.89 15.05 17.10
C ARG A 3 50.17 13.76 16.65
N LYS A 4 50.74 12.60 16.99
CA LYS A 4 50.14 11.27 16.73
C LYS A 4 48.86 11.05 17.54
N GLN A 5 48.84 11.40 18.82
CA GLN A 5 47.64 11.32 19.66
C GLN A 5 46.53 12.24 19.15
N LYS A 6 46.87 13.48 18.75
CA LYS A 6 45.89 14.43 18.21
C LYS A 6 45.23 13.91 16.91
N ARG A 7 46.02 13.32 16.02
CA ARG A 7 45.52 12.69 14.78
C ARG A 7 44.64 11.47 15.08
N LEU A 8 45.04 10.64 16.03
CA LEU A 8 44.26 9.47 16.45
C LEU A 8 42.90 9.89 17.01
N THR A 9 42.83 10.93 17.84
CA THR A 9 41.58 11.45 18.39
C THR A 9 40.65 11.97 17.29
N ILE A 10 41.17 12.66 16.28
CA ILE A 10 40.38 13.14 15.14
C ILE A 10 39.82 11.96 14.33
N ILE A 11 40.66 10.96 14.02
CA ILE A 11 40.23 9.77 13.27
C ILE A 11 39.16 8.99 14.05
N ALA A 12 39.38 8.77 15.34
CA ALA A 12 38.40 8.08 16.19
C ALA A 12 37.08 8.85 16.28
N GLY A 13 37.13 10.18 16.40
CA GLY A 13 35.95 11.03 16.37
C GLY A 13 35.20 10.95 15.03
N ALA A 14 35.92 10.96 13.90
CA ALA A 14 35.33 10.82 12.58
C ALA A 14 34.66 9.45 12.38
N ILE A 15 35.32 8.37 12.81
CA ILE A 15 34.74 7.01 12.78
C ILE A 15 33.51 6.92 13.66
N GLY A 16 33.57 7.47 14.88
CA GLY A 16 32.42 7.50 15.80
C GLY A 16 31.23 8.25 15.21
N PHE A 17 31.48 9.41 14.60
CA PHE A 17 30.45 10.18 13.91
C PHE A 17 29.82 9.40 12.75
N LEU A 18 30.64 8.77 11.90
CA LEU A 18 30.16 7.94 10.79
C LEU A 18 29.35 6.72 11.27
N ALA A 19 29.77 6.08 12.36
CA ALA A 19 29.06 4.95 12.94
C ALA A 19 27.69 5.37 13.48
N ILE A 20 27.60 6.50 14.19
CA ILE A 20 26.32 7.05 14.68
C ILE A 20 25.41 7.41 13.50
N ALA A 21 25.94 8.12 12.50
CA ALA A 21 25.18 8.48 11.31
C ALA A 21 24.63 7.24 10.59
N THR A 22 25.46 6.22 10.39
CA THR A 22 25.03 4.95 9.78
C THR A 22 23.97 4.24 10.63
N GLY A 23 24.15 4.20 11.95
CA GLY A 23 23.20 3.59 12.88
C GLY A 23 21.82 4.27 12.83
N LEU A 24 21.79 5.60 12.81
CA LEU A 24 20.56 6.38 12.66
C LEU A 24 19.87 6.13 11.32
N THR A 25 20.64 6.06 10.22
CA THR A 25 20.10 5.75 8.89
C THR A 25 19.46 4.36 8.84
N LEU A 26 20.14 3.34 9.38
CA LEU A 26 19.59 1.97 9.44
C LEU A 26 18.35 1.88 10.33
N TYR A 27 18.34 2.62 11.44
CA TYR A 27 17.16 2.70 12.32
C TYR A 27 15.95 3.31 11.60
N ALA A 28 16.15 4.43 10.88
CA ALA A 28 15.09 5.07 10.11
C ALA A 28 14.56 4.16 8.99
N LEU A 29 15.43 3.48 8.25
CA LEU A 29 15.02 2.56 7.18
C LEU A 29 14.13 1.42 7.68
N ARG A 30 14.39 0.90 8.89
CA ARG A 30 13.57 -0.16 9.50
C ARG A 30 12.13 0.29 9.80
N GLN A 31 11.89 1.60 9.94
CA GLN A 31 10.56 2.14 10.21
C GLN A 31 9.73 2.35 8.93
N GLN A 32 10.35 2.33 7.74
CA GLN A 32 9.67 2.72 6.49
C GLN A 32 9.13 1.54 5.66
N THR A 33 9.26 0.29 6.13
CA THR A 33 8.72 -0.86 5.41
C THR A 33 7.25 -1.06 5.75
N SER A 34 6.36 -0.59 4.88
CA SER A 34 4.95 -0.99 4.91
C SER A 34 4.82 -2.42 4.36
N TYR A 35 4.47 -3.35 5.24
CA TYR A 35 4.30 -4.76 4.89
C TYR A 35 2.94 -4.98 4.21
N PHE A 36 2.90 -5.90 3.25
CA PHE A 36 1.67 -6.31 2.58
C PHE A 36 0.96 -7.40 3.38
N TYR A 37 -0.34 -7.24 3.60
CA TYR A 37 -1.22 -8.17 4.31
C TYR A 37 -2.49 -8.40 3.51
N MET A 38 -2.95 -9.66 3.50
CA MET A 38 -4.32 -10.02 3.13
C MET A 38 -5.22 -10.03 4.37
N PRO A 39 -6.55 -9.88 4.23
CA PRO A 39 -7.51 -10.01 5.32
C PRO A 39 -7.29 -11.25 6.21
N ALA A 40 -7.07 -12.44 5.65
CA ALA A 40 -6.81 -13.67 6.39
C ALA A 40 -5.48 -13.65 7.17
N ASP A 41 -4.47 -12.92 6.70
CA ASP A 41 -3.18 -12.80 7.41
C ASP A 41 -3.34 -12.08 8.76
N LEU A 42 -4.33 -11.19 8.88
CA LEU A 42 -4.55 -10.36 10.06
C LEU A 42 -5.10 -11.16 11.25
N GLU A 43 -5.80 -12.27 11.00
CA GLU A 43 -6.19 -13.20 12.06
C GLU A 43 -4.99 -13.97 12.62
N ALA A 44 -4.11 -14.44 11.72
CA ALA A 44 -2.93 -15.21 12.11
C ALA A 44 -1.82 -14.33 12.71
N ARG A 45 -1.72 -13.07 12.29
CA ARG A 45 -0.70 -12.11 12.69
C ARG A 45 -1.34 -10.75 12.96
N PRO A 46 -1.87 -10.53 14.18
CA PRO A 46 -2.45 -9.26 14.54
C PRO A 46 -1.41 -8.14 14.42
N VAL A 47 -1.78 -7.08 13.72
CA VAL A 47 -0.96 -5.89 13.52
C VAL A 47 -1.19 -4.93 14.69
N ALA A 48 -0.12 -4.35 15.22
CA ALA A 48 -0.24 -3.38 16.31
C ALA A 48 -0.94 -2.10 15.83
N GLU A 49 -1.71 -1.47 16.71
CA GLU A 49 -2.36 -0.19 16.44
C GLU A 49 -1.32 0.87 15.99
N GLY A 50 -1.66 1.68 14.99
CA GLY A 50 -0.76 2.70 14.43
C GLY A 50 0.39 2.16 13.57
N GLN A 51 0.57 0.84 13.43
CA GLN A 51 1.54 0.29 12.49
C GLN A 51 1.02 0.46 11.05
N ARG A 52 1.85 1.07 10.20
CA ARG A 52 1.53 1.24 8.78
C ARG A 52 1.66 -0.08 8.02
N ILE A 53 0.60 -0.45 7.32
CA ILE A 53 0.53 -1.65 6.49
C ILE A 53 -0.14 -1.34 5.14
N ARG A 54 0.09 -2.23 4.17
CA ARG A 54 -0.64 -2.31 2.91
C ARG A 54 -1.60 -3.47 2.98
N LEU A 55 -2.89 -3.18 3.06
CA LEU A 55 -3.95 -4.17 3.03
C LEU A 55 -4.41 -4.35 1.57
N GLY A 56 -4.18 -5.54 1.02
CA GLY A 56 -4.59 -5.90 -0.33
C GLY A 56 -5.69 -6.94 -0.36
N GLY A 57 -6.58 -6.84 -1.34
CA GLY A 57 -7.67 -7.79 -1.54
C GLY A 57 -8.62 -7.33 -2.65
N LEU A 58 -9.84 -7.82 -2.61
CA LEU A 58 -10.94 -7.43 -3.47
C LEU A 58 -11.89 -6.51 -2.68
N VAL A 59 -12.51 -5.54 -3.35
CA VAL A 59 -13.59 -4.76 -2.75
C VAL A 59 -14.83 -5.65 -2.64
N GLU A 60 -15.35 -5.84 -1.43
CA GLU A 60 -16.54 -6.66 -1.20
C GLU A 60 -17.79 -6.03 -1.85
N GLU A 61 -18.62 -6.85 -2.50
CA GLU A 61 -19.84 -6.40 -3.19
C GLU A 61 -20.88 -5.84 -2.20
N GLY A 62 -21.52 -4.72 -2.56
CA GLY A 62 -22.46 -4.01 -1.70
C GLY A 62 -21.84 -3.35 -0.45
N SER A 63 -20.51 -3.37 -0.29
CA SER A 63 -19.85 -2.82 0.90
C SER A 63 -19.58 -1.32 0.83
N ILE A 64 -19.63 -0.72 -0.38
CA ILE A 64 -19.28 0.69 -0.58
C ILE A 64 -20.38 1.59 -0.02
N GLN A 65 -20.05 2.30 1.06
CA GLN A 65 -20.89 3.30 1.71
C GLN A 65 -20.20 4.66 1.64
N ARG A 66 -20.83 5.59 0.91
CA ARG A 66 -20.37 6.98 0.83
C ARG A 66 -21.21 7.81 1.80
N SER A 67 -20.57 8.44 2.78
CA SER A 67 -21.26 9.31 3.73
C SER A 67 -21.35 10.74 3.19
N ASP A 68 -20.25 11.25 2.65
CA ASP A 68 -20.11 12.55 1.97
C ASP A 68 -19.24 12.38 0.72
N ASP A 69 -18.99 13.44 -0.05
CA ASP A 69 -18.12 13.42 -1.24
C ASP A 69 -16.67 12.99 -0.95
N THR A 70 -16.22 13.08 0.31
CA THR A 70 -14.84 12.78 0.72
C THR A 70 -14.71 11.62 1.69
N HIS A 71 -15.78 11.12 2.31
CA HIS A 71 -15.69 10.03 3.30
C HIS A 71 -16.35 8.77 2.76
N VAL A 72 -15.54 7.74 2.53
CA VAL A 72 -16.01 6.45 2.01
C VAL A 72 -15.60 5.33 2.95
N ARG A 73 -16.52 4.41 3.18
CA ARG A 73 -16.31 3.16 3.89
C ARG A 73 -16.56 2.02 2.92
N PHE A 74 -15.68 1.03 2.91
CA PHE A 74 -15.83 -0.18 2.11
C PHE A 74 -15.15 -1.33 2.83
N ALA A 75 -15.39 -2.56 2.39
CA ALA A 75 -14.72 -3.71 2.96
C ALA A 75 -13.79 -4.36 1.93
N VAL A 76 -12.63 -4.80 2.39
CA VAL A 76 -11.62 -5.51 1.57
C VAL A 76 -11.60 -6.97 2.01
N THR A 77 -11.83 -7.86 1.06
CA THR A 77 -11.93 -9.30 1.28
C THR A 77 -10.96 -10.08 0.41
N ASP A 78 -10.49 -11.23 0.88
CA ASP A 78 -9.79 -12.24 0.09
C ASP A 78 -10.68 -13.44 -0.28
N GLY A 79 -11.96 -13.38 0.07
CA GLY A 79 -12.94 -14.46 -0.10
C GLY A 79 -13.17 -15.31 1.16
N GLU A 80 -12.27 -15.25 2.15
CA GLU A 80 -12.42 -15.94 3.44
C GLU A 80 -12.73 -14.95 4.56
N GLN A 81 -11.98 -13.84 4.62
CA GLN A 81 -12.10 -12.81 5.64
C GLN A 81 -12.39 -11.45 4.99
N SER A 82 -12.96 -10.53 5.77
CA SER A 82 -13.25 -9.17 5.32
C SER A 82 -12.86 -8.14 6.37
N VAL A 83 -12.17 -7.09 5.92
CA VAL A 83 -11.71 -5.99 6.78
C VAL A 83 -12.36 -4.70 6.34
N THR A 84 -13.02 -4.01 7.28
CA THR A 84 -13.58 -2.68 7.03
C THR A 84 -12.47 -1.65 6.90
N VAL A 85 -12.50 -0.91 5.79
CA VAL A 85 -11.65 0.23 5.50
C VAL A 85 -12.45 1.54 5.52
N LYS A 86 -11.92 2.56 6.17
CA LYS A 86 -12.37 3.95 6.09
C LYS A 86 -11.34 4.76 5.30
N TYR A 87 -11.80 5.54 4.35
CA TYR A 87 -10.97 6.41 3.53
C TYR A 87 -11.55 7.82 3.48
N ALA A 88 -10.69 8.82 3.68
CA ALA A 88 -11.02 10.23 3.56
C ALA A 88 -10.30 10.83 2.35
N GLY A 89 -10.95 10.84 1.20
CA GLY A 89 -10.40 11.36 -0.05
C GLY A 89 -11.22 10.98 -1.28
N ILE A 90 -10.69 11.32 -2.45
CA ILE A 90 -11.28 10.98 -3.74
C ILE A 90 -10.80 9.58 -4.13
N LEU A 91 -11.73 8.66 -4.34
CA LEU A 91 -11.39 7.32 -4.82
C LEU A 91 -10.96 7.37 -6.30
N PRO A 92 -10.02 6.51 -6.73
CA PRO A 92 -9.67 6.39 -8.14
C PRO A 92 -10.87 5.97 -9.00
N ASP A 93 -10.93 6.41 -10.26
CA ASP A 93 -12.04 6.12 -11.18
C ASP A 93 -12.25 4.62 -11.45
N LEU A 94 -11.19 3.81 -11.30
CA LEU A 94 -11.21 2.36 -11.46
C LEU A 94 -11.65 1.61 -10.20
N PHE A 95 -11.85 2.30 -9.08
CA PHE A 95 -12.32 1.67 -7.85
C PHE A 95 -13.78 1.22 -8.00
N ARG A 96 -14.00 -0.09 -7.95
CA ARG A 96 -15.32 -0.73 -8.06
C ARG A 96 -15.39 -1.97 -7.19
N GLU A 97 -16.61 -2.38 -6.90
CA GLU A 97 -16.89 -3.67 -6.24
C GLU A 97 -16.37 -4.83 -7.08
N GLY A 98 -15.87 -5.88 -6.41
CA GLY A 98 -15.28 -7.06 -7.05
C GLY A 98 -13.91 -6.83 -7.70
N GLN A 99 -13.36 -5.61 -7.67
CA GLN A 99 -12.03 -5.31 -8.22
C GLN A 99 -10.94 -5.40 -7.17
N GLY A 100 -9.72 -5.71 -7.64
CA GLY A 100 -8.52 -5.73 -6.82
C GLY A 100 -8.14 -4.32 -6.35
N VAL A 101 -7.92 -4.18 -5.05
CA VAL A 101 -7.53 -2.93 -4.41
C VAL A 101 -6.36 -3.16 -3.45
N VAL A 102 -5.49 -2.17 -3.35
CA VAL A 102 -4.48 -2.06 -2.30
C VAL A 102 -4.71 -0.77 -1.54
N THR A 103 -4.87 -0.87 -0.23
CA THR A 103 -5.09 0.25 0.67
C THR A 103 -3.89 0.39 1.59
N GLU A 104 -3.34 1.60 1.73
CA GLU A 104 -2.23 1.87 2.65
C GLU A 104 -2.74 2.70 3.82
N GLY A 105 -2.43 2.27 5.05
CA GLY A 105 -3.02 2.85 6.24
C GLY A 105 -2.59 2.15 7.52
N ALA A 106 -3.35 2.37 8.60
CA ALA A 106 -3.16 1.73 9.89
C ALA A 106 -4.49 1.46 10.59
N PHE A 107 -4.50 0.53 11.54
CA PHE A 107 -5.65 0.31 12.41
C PHE A 107 -5.76 1.44 13.44
N ASP A 108 -6.99 1.92 13.65
CA ASP A 108 -7.36 2.78 14.77
C ASP A 108 -7.62 1.96 16.05
N GLY A 109 -7.77 2.63 17.19
CA GLY A 109 -8.08 2.00 18.48
C GLY A 109 -9.48 1.37 18.57
N ALA A 110 -10.29 1.45 17.51
CA ALA A 110 -11.57 0.76 17.37
C ALA A 110 -11.47 -0.44 16.41
N HIS A 111 -10.25 -0.86 16.05
CA HIS A 111 -9.96 -1.95 15.12
C HIS A 111 -10.53 -1.72 13.71
N VAL A 112 -10.71 -0.46 13.30
CA VAL A 112 -11.06 -0.11 11.93
C VAL A 112 -9.80 0.31 11.17
N PHE A 113 -9.64 -0.18 9.95
CA PHE A 113 -8.52 0.20 9.12
C PHE A 113 -8.77 1.59 8.51
N VAL A 114 -7.93 2.56 8.86
CA VAL A 114 -7.97 3.92 8.31
C VAL A 114 -6.93 4.01 7.21
N ALA A 115 -7.39 4.11 5.96
CA ALA A 115 -6.55 4.24 4.79
C ALA A 115 -6.18 5.70 4.53
N ASP A 116 -4.89 5.94 4.28
CA ASP A 116 -4.34 7.20 3.79
C ASP A 116 -4.37 7.25 2.25
N SER A 117 -4.25 6.08 1.60
CA SER A 117 -4.31 5.97 0.14
C SER A 117 -5.00 4.69 -0.32
N VAL A 118 -5.68 4.78 -1.45
CA VAL A 118 -6.36 3.67 -2.12
C VAL A 118 -5.83 3.58 -3.54
N LEU A 119 -5.27 2.42 -3.87
CA LEU A 119 -4.77 2.11 -5.20
C LEU A 119 -5.69 1.04 -5.79
N ALA A 120 -6.50 1.43 -6.76
CA ALA A 120 -7.25 0.48 -7.58
C ALA A 120 -6.30 -0.13 -8.62
N LYS A 121 -6.45 -1.42 -8.90
CA LYS A 121 -5.72 -2.06 -9.98
C LYS A 121 -6.07 -1.39 -11.32
N HIS A 122 -5.05 -1.08 -12.12
CA HIS A 122 -5.22 -0.72 -13.52
C HIS A 122 -5.32 -2.00 -14.37
N ASP A 123 -6.40 -2.15 -15.12
CA ASP A 123 -6.55 -3.16 -16.16
C ASP A 123 -6.13 -2.56 -17.51
N GLU A 124 -4.86 -2.76 -17.90
CA GLU A 124 -4.37 -2.38 -19.23
C GLU A 124 -4.84 -3.37 -20.31
N ASN A 125 -6.15 -3.51 -20.53
CA ASN A 125 -6.65 -4.12 -21.77
C ASN A 125 -6.80 -3.03 -22.85
N TYR A 126 -5.70 -2.36 -23.18
CA TYR A 126 -5.65 -1.43 -24.31
C TYR A 126 -5.49 -2.23 -25.61
N MET A 127 -6.57 -2.33 -26.39
CA MET A 127 -6.49 -2.82 -27.76
C MET A 127 -6.50 -1.62 -28.73
N PRO A 128 -5.39 -1.33 -29.43
CA PRO A 128 -5.34 -0.26 -30.41
C PRO A 128 -6.42 -0.46 -31.49
N ARG A 129 -7.02 0.63 -31.97
CA ARG A 129 -8.07 0.58 -33.01
C ARG A 129 -7.62 -0.17 -34.26
N GLU A 130 -6.38 0.05 -34.70
CA GLU A 130 -5.80 -0.64 -35.87
C GLU A 130 -5.76 -2.17 -35.69
N VAL A 131 -5.56 -2.64 -34.45
CA VAL A 131 -5.55 -4.07 -34.12
C VAL A 131 -6.98 -4.61 -34.02
N ALA A 132 -7.91 -3.86 -33.43
CA ALA A 132 -9.32 -4.22 -33.39
C ALA A 132 -9.92 -4.30 -34.81
N ASP A 133 -9.63 -3.30 -35.65
CA ASP A 133 -10.15 -3.21 -37.02
C ASP A 133 -9.58 -4.32 -37.91
N SER A 134 -8.27 -4.60 -37.82
CA SER A 134 -7.64 -5.70 -38.58
C SER A 134 -8.07 -7.10 -38.11
N LEU A 135 -8.45 -7.26 -36.85
CA LEU A 135 -9.02 -8.50 -36.32
C LEU A 135 -10.49 -8.69 -36.72
N LYS A 136 -11.28 -7.59 -36.80
CA LYS A 136 -12.65 -7.59 -37.35
C LYS A 136 -12.65 -7.91 -38.84
N GLU A 137 -11.73 -7.33 -39.62
CA GLU A 137 -11.59 -7.56 -41.06
C GLU A 137 -11.17 -9.01 -41.39
N LYS A 138 -10.37 -9.64 -40.52
CA LYS A 138 -9.96 -11.05 -40.64
C LYS A 138 -11.00 -12.06 -40.11
N GLY A 139 -12.14 -11.59 -39.59
CA GLY A 139 -13.24 -12.44 -39.12
C GLY A 139 -12.96 -13.26 -37.87
N VAL A 140 -11.92 -12.91 -37.09
CA VAL A 140 -11.48 -13.66 -35.90
C VAL A 140 -12.03 -13.06 -34.59
N TRP A 141 -12.76 -11.94 -34.67
CA TRP A 141 -13.29 -11.22 -33.52
C TRP A 141 -14.80 -10.98 -33.65
N GLN A 142 -15.59 -11.55 -32.74
CA GLN A 142 -17.01 -11.25 -32.57
C GLN A 142 -17.19 -10.53 -31.24
N GLU A 143 -17.69 -9.29 -31.28
CA GLU A 143 -18.24 -8.62 -30.09
C GLU A 143 -19.45 -9.45 -29.62
N ASN A 144 -19.37 -10.02 -28.42
CA ASN A 144 -20.56 -10.40 -27.66
C ASN A 144 -21.02 -9.22 -26.82
#